data_AF-A0A382QMF5-F1
#
_entry.id   AF-A0A382QMF5-F1
#
_cell.length_a   1.000
_cell.length_b   1.000
_cell.length_c   1.000
_cell.angle_alpha   90.00
_cell.angle_beta   90.00
_cell.angle_gamma   90.00
#
_symmetry.space_group_name_H-M   'P 1'
#
loop_
_entity.id
_entity.type
_entity.pdbx_description
1 polymer ?
#
loop_
_entity_poly.entity_id
_entity_poly.type
_entity_poly.pdbx_seq_one_letter_code
_entity_poly.pdbx_strand_id
1 'polypeptide(L)'
;MAKIVIGTQHKENYNTTGEGEPYWKFKGGSEYIVSIPKGMSPVHVLVEVAPLIEYKNEMSEEYVLGHKIVDNSYQSDFEKSQLEYEGYPGHSEPRLSKVNGVWKLLEAFENDKGFWKRQWTIKKGKEISNFEEIFSNAA
;
A
#
# COMPACT_ATOMS: atom_id res chain seq x y z
N MET A 1 -16.28 -8.57 -8.93
CA MET A 1 -15.01 -9.27 -8.63
C MET A 1 -14.58 -8.87 -7.22
N ALA A 2 -13.66 -9.60 -6.61
CA ALA A 2 -13.17 -9.33 -5.26
C ALA A 2 -11.80 -8.65 -5.29
N LYS A 3 -11.43 -8.03 -4.17
CA LYS A 3 -10.09 -7.51 -3.88
C LYS A 3 -9.51 -8.24 -2.67
N ILE A 4 -8.20 -8.12 -2.48
CA ILE A 4 -7.53 -8.54 -1.25
C ILE A 4 -7.11 -7.28 -0.51
N VAL A 5 -7.39 -7.25 0.78
CA VAL A 5 -6.85 -6.24 1.70
C VAL A 5 -5.74 -6.90 2.49
N ILE A 6 -4.54 -6.34 2.46
CA ILE A 6 -3.35 -6.84 3.16
C ILE A 6 -2.97 -5.83 4.24
N GLY A 7 -2.96 -6.26 5.49
CA GLY A 7 -2.50 -5.44 6.61
C GLY A 7 -1.02 -5.70 6.91
N THR A 8 -0.25 -4.65 7.15
CA THR A 8 1.17 -4.76 7.51
C THR A 8 1.46 -4.27 8.91
N GLN A 9 2.67 -4.54 9.38
CA GLN A 9 3.28 -3.96 10.57
C GLN A 9 4.62 -3.35 10.18
N HIS A 10 4.80 -2.07 10.45
CA HIS A 10 6.10 -1.40 10.28
C HIS A 10 6.83 -1.30 11.64
N LYS A 11 8.14 -1.47 11.66
CA LYS A 11 8.97 -1.20 12.84
C LYS A 11 10.29 -0.57 12.43
N GLU A 12 10.78 0.29 13.31
CA GLU A 12 12.03 1.02 13.14
C GLU A 12 13.03 0.56 14.21
N ASN A 13 14.29 0.40 13.83
CA ASN A 13 15.39 0.12 14.73
C ASN A 13 16.07 1.43 15.14
N TYR A 14 16.04 1.74 16.43
CA TYR A 14 16.66 2.94 17.01
C TYR A 14 18.06 2.66 17.57
N ASN A 15 18.57 1.43 17.45
CA ASN A 15 19.95 1.11 17.75
C ASN A 15 20.64 0.44 16.56
N THR A 16 21.29 1.27 15.74
CA THR A 16 21.91 0.86 14.46
C THR A 16 23.41 1.10 14.44
N THR A 17 24.01 1.47 15.57
CA THR A 17 25.44 1.74 15.70
C THR A 17 26.29 0.46 15.70
N GLY A 18 25.66 -0.72 15.81
CA GLY A 18 26.35 -2.00 15.99
C GLY A 18 26.82 -2.25 17.43
N GLU A 19 26.56 -1.31 18.34
CA GLU A 19 26.86 -1.44 19.77
C GLU A 19 25.60 -1.88 20.52
N GLY A 20 25.61 -3.10 21.05
CA GLY A 20 24.49 -3.67 21.79
C GLY A 20 23.37 -4.22 20.89
N GLU A 21 22.27 -4.62 21.52
CA GLU A 21 21.15 -5.27 20.82
C GLU A 21 20.30 -4.26 20.03
N PRO A 22 19.75 -4.64 18.86
CA PRO A 22 18.78 -3.83 18.12
C PRO A 22 17.58 -3.44 18.99
N TYR A 23 17.19 -2.16 18.93
CA TYR A 23 16.02 -1.65 19.64
C TYR A 23 14.88 -1.36 18.67
N TRP A 24 13.99 -2.34 18.49
CA TRP A 24 12.87 -2.26 17.56
C TRP A 24 11.64 -1.62 18.19
N LYS A 25 11.20 -0.48 17.65
CA LYS A 25 9.93 0.17 17.99
C LYS A 25 8.89 -0.12 16.92
N PHE A 26 7.81 -0.79 17.31
CA PHE A 26 6.65 -1.04 16.46
C PHE A 26 5.91 0.27 16.18
N LYS A 27 5.54 0.50 14.92
CA LYS A 27 4.79 1.66 14.42
C LYS A 27 3.43 1.22 13.89
N GLY A 28 2.60 2.14 13.41
CA GLY A 28 1.46 1.73 12.58
C GLY A 28 1.96 1.11 11.27
N GLY A 29 1.27 0.11 10.74
CA GLY A 29 1.49 -0.37 9.37
C GLY A 29 0.58 0.32 8.37
N SER A 30 0.36 -0.33 7.23
CA SER A 30 -0.53 0.14 6.16
C SER A 30 -1.56 -0.92 5.79
N GLU A 31 -2.68 -0.48 5.22
CA GLU A 31 -3.68 -1.35 4.62
C GLU A 31 -3.56 -1.28 3.09
N TYR A 32 -3.03 -2.32 2.44
CA TYR A 32 -2.89 -2.37 0.99
C TYR A 32 -4.14 -2.95 0.34
N ILE A 33 -4.72 -2.25 -0.63
CA ILE A 33 -5.87 -2.73 -1.40
C ILE A 33 -5.40 -3.27 -2.76
N VAL A 34 -5.44 -4.59 -2.92
CA VAL A 34 -4.88 -5.32 -4.05
C VAL A 34 -5.97 -5.85 -4.96
N SER A 35 -5.90 -5.51 -6.25
CA SER A 35 -6.80 -6.06 -7.27
C SER A 35 -6.41 -7.49 -7.62
N ILE A 36 -7.40 -8.39 -7.75
CA ILE A 36 -7.16 -9.76 -8.22
C ILE A 36 -7.25 -9.79 -9.76
N PRO A 37 -6.16 -10.06 -10.49
CA PRO A 37 -6.21 -10.15 -11.95
C PRO A 37 -7.10 -11.31 -12.42
N LYS A 38 -7.76 -11.13 -13.57
CA LYS A 38 -8.61 -12.19 -14.16
C LYS A 38 -7.81 -13.47 -14.36
N GLY A 39 -8.32 -14.58 -13.85
CA GLY A 39 -7.67 -15.91 -13.96
C GLY A 39 -6.63 -16.21 -12.88
N MET A 40 -6.37 -15.29 -11.94
CA MET A 40 -5.55 -15.58 -10.75
C MET A 40 -6.42 -15.90 -9.54
N SER A 41 -5.94 -16.82 -8.69
CA SER A 41 -6.52 -17.06 -7.38
C SER A 41 -6.04 -16.01 -6.37
N PRO A 42 -6.80 -15.72 -5.29
CA PRO A 42 -6.33 -14.86 -4.22
C PRO A 42 -4.99 -15.30 -3.62
N VAL A 43 -4.78 -16.62 -3.47
CA VAL A 43 -3.54 -17.19 -2.95
C VAL A 43 -2.35 -16.88 -3.87
N HIS A 44 -2.50 -17.03 -5.18
CA HIS A 44 -1.43 -16.68 -6.12
C HIS A 44 -1.10 -15.18 -6.10
N VAL A 45 -2.12 -14.32 -5.95
CA VAL A 45 -1.90 -12.87 -5.82
C VAL A 45 -1.11 -12.55 -4.56
N LEU A 46 -1.45 -13.16 -3.42
CA LEU A 46 -0.71 -12.97 -2.16
C LEU A 46 0.75 -13.40 -2.28
N VAL A 47 1.03 -14.56 -2.88
CA VAL A 47 2.39 -15.07 -3.10
C VAL A 47 3.22 -14.10 -3.96
N GLU A 48 2.62 -13.47 -4.96
CA GLU A 48 3.31 -12.48 -5.78
C GLU A 48 3.49 -11.13 -5.08
N VAL A 49 2.50 -10.68 -4.30
CA VAL A 49 2.45 -9.30 -3.78
C VAL A 49 3.15 -9.15 -2.43
N ALA A 50 3.09 -10.13 -1.54
CA ALA A 50 3.79 -10.08 -0.25
C ALA A 50 5.27 -9.67 -0.38
N PRO A 51 6.10 -10.32 -1.23
CA PRO A 51 7.51 -9.92 -1.36
C PRO A 51 7.72 -8.52 -1.96
N LEU A 52 6.71 -7.92 -2.61
CA LEU A 52 6.77 -6.55 -3.12
C LEU A 52 6.56 -5.52 -2.00
N ILE A 53 5.75 -5.86 -1.00
CA ILE A 53 5.43 -4.99 0.15
C ILE A 53 6.48 -5.15 1.25
N GLU A 54 6.85 -6.40 1.55
CA GLU A 54 7.72 -6.72 2.66
C GLU A 54 9.17 -6.35 2.37
N TYR A 55 9.83 -5.76 3.36
CA TYR A 55 11.25 -5.46 3.30
C TYR A 55 11.87 -5.46 4.70
N LYS A 56 13.18 -5.66 4.75
CA LYS A 56 13.96 -5.61 5.99
C LYS A 56 15.35 -5.10 5.71
N ASN A 57 15.79 -4.12 6.51
CA ASN A 57 17.17 -3.67 6.59
C ASN A 57 17.53 -3.39 8.06
N GLU A 58 18.73 -2.90 8.32
CA GLU A 58 19.22 -2.62 9.68
C GLU A 58 18.40 -1.55 10.40
N MET A 59 17.80 -0.61 9.65
CA MET A 59 17.08 0.56 10.17
C MET A 59 15.58 0.32 10.33
N SER A 60 14.97 -0.53 9.49
CA SER A 60 13.51 -0.71 9.47
C SER A 60 13.09 -2.03 8.83
N GLU A 61 11.89 -2.47 9.18
CA GLU A 61 11.25 -3.67 8.65
C GLU A 61 9.75 -3.43 8.49
N GLU A 62 9.18 -3.88 7.37
CA GLU A 62 7.75 -3.98 7.16
C GLU A 62 7.40 -5.39 6.71
N TYR A 63 6.40 -6.00 7.36
CA TYR A 63 5.98 -7.37 7.09
C TYR A 63 4.45 -7.50 7.11
N VAL A 64 3.92 -8.49 6.41
CA VAL A 64 2.49 -8.77 6.34
C VAL A 64 2.01 -9.41 7.65
N LEU A 65 0.96 -8.86 8.24
CA LEU A 65 0.27 -9.43 9.40
C LEU A 65 -0.83 -10.42 8.98
N GLY A 66 -1.49 -10.14 7.87
CA GLY A 66 -2.61 -10.94 7.40
C GLY A 66 -3.33 -10.31 6.23
N HIS A 67 -4.39 -10.99 5.77
CA HIS A 67 -5.20 -10.51 4.67
C HIS A 67 -6.67 -10.89 4.84
N LYS A 68 -7.55 -10.18 4.14
CA LYS A 68 -8.98 -10.52 3.99
C LYS A 68 -9.41 -10.31 2.54
N ILE A 69 -10.35 -11.14 2.06
CA ILE A 69 -10.97 -10.98 0.75
C ILE A 69 -12.21 -10.10 0.93
N VAL A 70 -12.36 -9.10 0.08
CA VAL A 70 -13.45 -8.11 0.16
C VAL A 70 -14.07 -7.86 -1.21
N ASP A 71 -15.26 -7.28 -1.23
CA ASP A 71 -15.91 -6.85 -2.48
C ASP A 71 -15.16 -5.69 -3.15
N ASN A 72 -15.38 -5.53 -4.47
CA ASN A 72 -14.77 -4.44 -5.24
C ASN A 72 -15.12 -3.03 -4.72
N SER A 73 -16.28 -2.88 -4.08
CA SER A 73 -16.74 -1.63 -3.47
C SER A 73 -16.16 -1.36 -2.09
N TYR A 74 -15.26 -2.21 -1.59
CA TYR A 74 -14.60 -1.99 -0.31
C TYR A 74 -13.86 -0.65 -0.27
N GLN A 75 -14.07 0.05 0.84
CA GLN A 75 -13.39 1.28 1.23
C GLN A 75 -12.89 1.07 2.67
N SER A 76 -11.66 1.48 2.95
CA SER A 76 -11.09 1.33 4.30
C SER A 76 -11.78 2.29 5.28
N ASP A 77 -11.66 2.01 6.57
CA ASP A 77 -12.23 2.90 7.57
C ASP A 77 -11.50 4.25 7.62
N PHE A 78 -10.20 4.27 7.29
CA PHE A 78 -9.43 5.50 7.11
C PHE A 78 -10.00 6.35 5.95
N GLU A 79 -10.23 5.76 4.77
CA GLU A 79 -10.82 6.44 3.62
C GLU A 79 -12.23 6.96 3.91
N LYS A 80 -13.06 6.20 4.65
CA LYS A 80 -14.40 6.66 5.06
C LYS A 80 -14.32 7.83 6.03
N SER A 81 -13.43 7.75 7.02
CA SER A 81 -13.30 8.78 8.06
C SER A 81 -12.89 10.13 7.48
N GLN A 82 -12.00 10.15 6.49
CA GLN A 82 -11.62 11.39 5.81
C GLN A 82 -12.83 12.03 5.12
N LEU A 83 -13.62 11.25 4.38
CA LEU A 83 -14.82 11.78 3.74
C LEU A 83 -15.83 12.33 4.76
N GLU A 84 -16.02 11.63 5.89
CA GLU A 84 -16.94 12.04 6.95
C GLU A 84 -16.51 13.35 7.64
N TYR A 85 -15.23 13.48 8.01
CA TYR A 85 -14.75 14.61 8.82
C TYR A 85 -14.24 15.78 7.99
N GLU A 86 -13.62 15.51 6.83
CA GLU A 86 -13.02 16.53 5.96
C GLU A 86 -13.98 16.98 4.85
N GLY A 87 -15.00 16.17 4.52
CA GLY A 87 -15.95 16.45 3.44
C GLY A 87 -15.42 16.14 2.03
N TYR A 88 -14.24 15.53 1.92
CA TYR A 88 -13.65 15.08 0.66
C TYR A 88 -12.90 13.74 0.84
N PRO A 89 -12.63 12.96 -0.23
CA PRO A 89 -12.07 11.61 -0.11
C PRO A 89 -10.69 11.54 0.56
N GLY A 90 -9.85 12.56 0.36
CA GLY A 90 -8.54 12.66 0.97
C GLY A 90 -7.56 11.65 0.41
N HIS A 91 -6.70 11.11 1.27
CA HIS A 91 -5.71 10.09 0.91
C HIS A 91 -6.36 8.72 0.77
N SER A 92 -6.14 8.09 -0.38
CA SER A 92 -6.45 6.67 -0.56
C SER A 92 -5.43 5.77 0.11
N GLU A 93 -5.88 4.61 0.55
CA GLU A 93 -4.96 3.51 0.89
C GLU A 93 -4.12 3.10 -0.32
N PRO A 94 -2.87 2.67 -0.14
CA PRO A 94 -2.02 2.23 -1.24
C PRO A 94 -2.66 1.06 -2.00
N ARG A 95 -2.73 1.17 -3.32
CA ARG A 95 -3.40 0.17 -4.18
C ARG A 95 -2.40 -0.54 -5.08
N LEU A 96 -2.49 -1.86 -5.14
CA LEU A 96 -1.72 -2.67 -6.10
C LEU A 96 -2.60 -3.25 -7.21
N SER A 97 -2.12 -3.15 -8.44
CA SER A 97 -2.77 -3.77 -9.61
C SER A 97 -1.71 -4.27 -10.60
N LYS A 98 -2.02 -5.35 -11.33
CA LYS A 98 -1.13 -5.93 -12.33
C LYS A 98 -1.49 -5.40 -13.72
N VAL A 99 -0.58 -4.63 -14.33
CA VAL A 99 -0.75 -4.01 -15.66
C VAL A 99 0.31 -4.59 -16.58
N ASN A 100 -0.11 -5.23 -17.68
CA ASN A 100 0.78 -5.89 -18.64
C ASN A 100 1.79 -6.84 -17.99
N GLY A 101 1.34 -7.61 -16.99
CA GLY A 101 2.16 -8.58 -16.27
C GLY A 101 3.03 -7.97 -15.15
N VAL A 102 3.03 -6.65 -14.98
CA VAL A 102 3.87 -5.95 -14.00
C VAL A 102 3.00 -5.35 -12.89
N TRP A 103 3.40 -5.52 -11.63
CA TRP A 103 2.71 -4.91 -10.51
C TRP A 103 3.00 -3.41 -10.43
N LYS A 104 1.93 -2.64 -10.27
CA LYS A 104 1.95 -1.20 -10.09
C LYS A 104 1.42 -0.85 -8.70
N LEU A 105 2.16 -0.01 -7.99
CA LEU A 105 1.70 0.65 -6.77
C LEU A 105 1.08 1.99 -7.15
N LEU A 106 -0.05 2.32 -6.54
CA LEU A 106 -0.79 3.55 -6.75
C LEU A 106 -1.08 4.19 -5.40
N GLU A 107 -0.77 5.48 -5.32
CA GLU A 107 -1.21 6.35 -4.24
C GLU A 107 -1.96 7.51 -4.85
N ALA A 108 -3.07 7.89 -4.24
CA ALA A 108 -3.88 9.00 -4.71
C ALA A 108 -4.39 9.85 -3.55
N PHE A 109 -4.59 11.12 -3.85
CA PHE A 109 -5.20 12.12 -2.98
C PHE A 109 -6.22 12.92 -3.80
N GLU A 110 -7.39 13.19 -3.23
CA GLU A 110 -8.44 13.98 -3.87
C GLU A 110 -9.08 14.93 -2.85
N ASN A 111 -9.25 16.18 -3.24
CA ASN A 111 -9.97 17.20 -2.47
C ASN A 111 -10.75 18.16 -3.39
N ASP A 112 -11.28 19.22 -2.80
CA ASP A 112 -12.01 20.30 -3.49
C ASP A 112 -11.20 21.03 -4.57
N LYS A 113 -9.86 20.93 -4.55
CA LYS A 113 -8.97 21.58 -5.52
C LYS A 113 -8.59 20.67 -6.69
N GLY A 114 -8.82 19.38 -6.57
CA GLY A 114 -8.52 18.43 -7.63
C GLY A 114 -8.08 17.07 -7.12
N PHE A 115 -7.51 16.28 -8.02
CA PHE A 115 -6.97 14.96 -7.70
C PHE A 115 -5.52 14.82 -8.16
N TRP A 116 -4.75 14.10 -7.35
CA TRP A 116 -3.37 13.72 -7.61
C TRP A 116 -3.27 12.21 -7.52
N LYS A 117 -2.66 11.61 -8.53
CA LYS A 117 -2.39 10.18 -8.55
C LYS A 117 -0.95 9.96 -8.95
N ARG A 118 -0.23 9.20 -8.14
CA ARG A 118 1.13 8.73 -8.42
C ARG A 118 1.12 7.24 -8.60
N GLN A 119 1.85 6.78 -9.60
CA GLN A 119 1.95 5.37 -9.93
C GLN A 119 3.41 4.97 -10.12
N TRP A 120 3.78 3.85 -9.53
CA TRP A 120 5.12 3.27 -9.60
C TRP A 120 5.05 1.85 -10.16
N THR A 121 6.12 1.42 -10.80
CA THR A 121 6.43 -0.02 -10.87
C THR A 121 7.06 -0.43 -9.56
N ILE A 122 6.50 -1.44 -8.89
CA ILE A 122 7.04 -1.96 -7.63
C ILE A 122 7.74 -3.30 -7.87
N LYS A 123 8.86 -3.50 -7.19
CA LYS A 123 9.69 -4.71 -7.19
C LYS A 123 9.82 -5.24 -5.77
N LYS A 124 10.46 -6.40 -5.64
CA LYS A 124 10.70 -7.06 -4.35
C LYS A 124 11.42 -6.11 -3.37
N GLY A 125 11.05 -6.15 -2.10
CA GLY A 125 11.68 -5.31 -1.07
C GLY A 125 11.19 -3.87 -1.08
N LYS A 126 9.97 -3.62 -1.58
CA LYS A 126 9.37 -2.27 -1.70
C LYS A 126 10.19 -1.29 -2.54
N GLU A 127 11.05 -1.80 -3.43
CA GLU A 127 11.76 -1.00 -4.41
C GLU A 127 10.81 -0.49 -5.49
N ILE A 128 10.88 0.80 -5.79
CA ILE A 128 9.98 1.46 -6.75
C ILE A 128 10.74 2.18 -7.86
N SER A 129 10.13 2.27 -9.06
CA SER A 129 10.66 3.06 -10.17
C SER A 129 10.53 4.57 -9.93
N ASN A 130 10.90 5.40 -10.91
CA ASN A 130 10.34 6.76 -10.98
C ASN A 130 8.81 6.66 -11.11
N PHE A 131 8.08 7.64 -10.55
CA PHE A 131 6.63 7.68 -10.67
C PHE A 131 6.17 8.42 -11.91
N GLU A 132 5.01 8.02 -12.37
CA GLU A 132 4.16 8.79 -13.27
C GLU A 132 3.13 9.52 -12.41
N GLU A 133 3.05 10.85 -12.53
CA GLU A 133 2.04 11.67 -11.85
C GLU A 133 0.94 12.07 -12.83
N ILE A 134 -0.30 11.93 -12.38
CA ILE A 134 -1.48 12.42 -13.07
C ILE A 134 -2.14 13.42 -12.13
N PHE A 135 -2.35 14.62 -12.64
CA PHE A 135 -3.02 15.71 -11.94
C PHE A 135 -4.17 16.23 -12.78
N SER A 136 -5.29 16.53 -12.12
CA SER A 136 -6.38 17.34 -12.69
C SER A 136 -6.90 18.30 -11.65
N ASN A 137 -7.16 19.53 -12.06
CA ASN A 137 -7.94 20.48 -11.28
C ASN A 137 -9.39 20.00 -11.18
N ALA A 138 -10.07 20.40 -10.09
CA ALA A 138 -11.53 20.37 -10.04
C ALA A 138 -12.09 21.37 -11.06
N ALA A 139 -13.21 21.01 -11.70
CA ALA A 139 -13.90 21.83 -12.71
C ALA A 139 -14.66 23.00 -12.08
#